data_AF-A0A5J5X2G7-F1
#
_entry.id   AF-A0A5J5X2G7-F1
#
_cell.length_a   1.000
_cell.length_b   1.000
_cell.length_c   1.000
_cell.angle_alpha   90.00
_cell.angle_beta   90.00
_cell.angle_gamma   90.00
#
_symmetry.space_group_name_H-M   'P 1'
#
loop_
_entity.id
_entity.type
_entity.pdbx_description
1 polymer ?
#
loop_
_entity_poly.entity_id
_entity_poly.type
_entity_poly.pdbx_seq_one_letter_code
_entity_poly.pdbx_strand_id
1 'polypeptide(L)'
;MALKISAQEAAEIAIGSIGSGYNLALDLRLKYCQEEEKDSPLIEFEQVGCYDVALPGGISIPNVSKLIKCYQGKGTRNMCDVISFQQMSERFNHELSLSGKIPSGLFNAMFDFSGCSHKDAVSTKTLAFDGIFITLYTVLLDKSQMVLCDHVKKAVPSSWEPVALARFIKTFGTHIIVGVKMGGKDVIYVKQQHSSTVQPTDVYTKLKKLADDKFLKNNEQSRINSEEVKLNNQMQDISIIYKRRGGREEMNLPHAEWLQTVDVHPEVVSMSFIPITSLLSGVPMSGFLNHAIDLYLRYKPSLEELHLFLEFQLPREWAPVFKEFPRGLQHKRQSNSFLQFKFLGPKLYINTIPV
;
A
#
# COMPACT_ATOMS: atom_id res chain seq x y z
N MET A 1 -3.78 -4.10 16.31
CA MET A 1 -5.23 -4.31 16.50
C MET A 1 -5.99 -3.30 15.67
N ALA A 2 -7.03 -3.74 14.95
CA ALA A 2 -8.04 -2.83 14.40
C ALA A 2 -8.82 -2.18 15.55
N LEU A 3 -9.27 -0.94 15.38
CA LEU A 3 -10.19 -0.31 16.31
C LEU A 3 -11.53 -1.08 16.24
N LYS A 4 -12.11 -1.44 17.38
CA LYS A 4 -13.45 -2.06 17.45
C LYS A 4 -14.49 -0.99 17.18
N ILE A 5 -14.67 -0.69 15.91
CA ILE A 5 -15.58 0.33 15.39
C ILE A 5 -16.93 -0.33 15.12
N SER A 6 -18.03 0.39 15.39
CA SER A 6 -19.37 -0.11 15.08
C SER A 6 -19.59 -0.19 13.56
N ALA A 7 -20.53 -1.02 13.10
CA ALA A 7 -20.83 -1.12 11.66
C ALA A 7 -21.24 0.23 11.04
N GLN A 8 -21.97 1.07 11.79
CA GLN A 8 -22.35 2.44 11.39
C GLN A 8 -21.11 3.33 11.20
N GLU A 9 -20.26 3.43 12.22
CA GLU A 9 -19.06 4.27 12.17
C GLU A 9 -18.06 3.77 11.11
N ALA A 10 -17.96 2.46 10.91
CA ALA A 10 -17.13 1.89 9.85
C ALA A 10 -17.63 2.30 8.45
N ALA A 11 -18.95 2.39 8.27
CA ALA A 11 -19.56 2.81 7.02
C ALA A 11 -19.37 4.32 6.78
N GLU A 12 -19.48 5.15 7.83
CA GLU A 12 -19.20 6.59 7.76
C GLU A 12 -17.74 6.85 7.36
N ILE A 13 -16.78 6.16 8.00
CA ILE A 13 -15.36 6.25 7.65
C ILE A 13 -15.11 5.76 6.22
N ALA A 14 -15.75 4.66 5.80
CA ALA A 14 -15.57 4.13 4.45
C ALA A 14 -16.06 5.13 3.38
N ILE A 15 -17.22 5.75 3.57
CA ILE A 15 -17.73 6.77 2.64
C ILE A 15 -16.86 8.03 2.68
N GLY A 16 -16.48 8.50 3.87
CA GLY A 16 -15.62 9.68 4.05
C GLY A 16 -14.20 9.50 3.49
N SER A 17 -13.73 8.26 3.33
CA SER A 17 -12.40 7.99 2.77
C SER A 17 -12.32 8.12 1.24
N ILE A 18 -13.47 8.16 0.55
CA ILE A 18 -13.49 8.28 -0.91
C ILE A 18 -12.96 9.65 -1.32
N GLY A 19 -11.99 9.66 -2.22
CA GLY A 19 -11.29 10.87 -2.65
C GLY A 19 -10.10 11.26 -1.78
N SER A 20 -9.82 10.51 -0.71
CA SER A 20 -8.68 10.79 0.17
C SER A 20 -7.38 10.19 -0.34
N GLY A 21 -6.27 10.83 0.04
CA GLY A 21 -4.92 10.37 -0.22
C GLY A 21 -4.57 9.08 0.55
N TYR A 22 -3.86 8.18 -0.11
CA TYR A 22 -3.44 6.92 0.46
C TYR A 22 -2.01 6.56 0.09
N ASN A 23 -1.30 5.98 1.04
CA ASN A 23 0.02 5.45 0.82
C ASN A 23 -0.04 3.95 0.47
N LEU A 24 0.09 3.63 -0.81
CA LEU A 24 0.06 2.24 -1.32
C LEU A 24 1.21 1.35 -0.80
N ALA A 25 2.27 1.91 -0.21
CA ALA A 25 3.30 1.11 0.45
C ALA A 25 2.81 0.46 1.76
N LEU A 26 1.66 0.91 2.29
CA LEU A 26 1.04 0.40 3.51
C LEU A 26 0.00 -0.69 3.21
N ASP A 27 -0.33 -1.42 4.26
CA ASP A 27 -1.43 -2.38 4.27
C ASP A 27 -2.80 -1.66 4.16
N LEU A 28 -3.82 -2.30 3.60
CA LEU A 28 -5.17 -1.73 3.48
C LEU A 28 -5.89 -1.67 4.83
N ARG A 29 -5.76 -0.55 5.53
CA ARG A 29 -6.60 -0.19 6.67
C ARG A 29 -6.99 1.29 6.57
N LEU A 30 -8.27 1.59 6.85
CA LEU A 30 -8.79 2.96 6.79
C LEU A 30 -8.14 3.89 7.81
N LYS A 31 -7.64 3.34 8.93
CA LYS A 31 -6.86 4.11 9.91
C LYS A 31 -5.55 4.70 9.35
N TYR A 32 -5.07 4.21 8.20
CA TYR A 32 -3.89 4.74 7.53
C TYR A 32 -4.22 5.79 6.46
N CYS A 33 -5.50 6.18 6.30
CA CYS A 33 -5.81 7.40 5.58
C CYS A 33 -5.11 8.56 6.31
N GLN A 34 -4.37 9.38 5.57
CA GLN A 34 -3.38 10.28 6.16
C GLN A 34 -4.01 11.25 7.16
N GLU A 35 -3.36 11.39 8.31
CA GLU A 35 -3.91 12.05 9.50
C GLU A 35 -3.82 13.58 9.47
N GLU A 36 -2.90 14.13 8.67
CA GLU A 36 -2.56 15.57 8.69
C GLU A 36 -3.65 16.45 8.03
N GLU A 37 -4.45 15.92 7.09
CA GLU A 37 -5.57 16.62 6.43
C GLU A 37 -6.81 15.71 6.34
N LYS A 38 -7.26 15.15 7.47
CA LYS A 38 -8.43 14.26 7.53
C LYS A 38 -9.74 14.84 7.00
N ASP A 39 -9.83 16.15 6.81
CA ASP A 39 -11.09 16.86 6.60
C ASP A 39 -11.32 17.37 5.17
N SER A 40 -10.40 17.17 4.22
CA SER A 40 -10.63 17.57 2.83
C SER A 40 -10.25 16.49 1.81
N PRO A 41 -11.20 16.05 0.96
CA PRO A 41 -10.87 15.18 -0.16
C PRO A 41 -9.87 15.86 -1.11
N LEU A 42 -9.01 15.06 -1.72
CA LEU A 42 -8.03 15.54 -2.70
C LEU A 42 -8.68 15.87 -4.05
N ILE A 43 -9.94 15.46 -4.22
CA ILE A 43 -10.73 15.65 -5.43
C ILE A 43 -11.89 16.59 -5.16
N GLU A 44 -12.25 17.33 -6.19
CA GLU A 44 -13.42 18.19 -6.18
C GLU A 44 -14.67 17.34 -6.38
N PHE A 45 -15.58 17.40 -5.41
CA PHE A 45 -16.94 16.93 -5.60
C PHE A 45 -17.74 18.09 -6.17
N GLU A 46 -18.11 18.01 -7.45
CA GLU A 46 -19.08 18.94 -8.03
C GLU A 46 -20.34 19.01 -7.15
N GLN A 47 -21.06 20.15 -7.16
CA GLN A 47 -22.35 20.29 -6.46
C GLN A 47 -23.45 19.47 -7.16
N VAL A 48 -23.28 18.15 -7.22
CA VAL A 48 -24.22 17.20 -7.84
C VAL A 48 -25.39 16.87 -6.89
N GLY A 49 -25.43 17.52 -5.72
CA GLY A 49 -26.36 17.27 -4.64
C GLY A 49 -26.01 16.01 -3.83
N CYS A 50 -26.74 15.81 -2.74
CA CYS A 50 -26.54 14.69 -1.83
C CYS A 50 -27.80 13.82 -1.75
N TYR A 51 -27.63 12.61 -1.21
CA TYR A 51 -28.72 11.68 -0.92
C TYR A 51 -28.39 10.81 0.29
N ASP A 52 -29.41 10.21 0.89
CA ASP A 52 -29.24 9.30 2.01
C ASP A 52 -29.01 7.88 1.50
N VAL A 53 -27.98 7.22 2.00
CA VAL A 53 -27.60 5.85 1.62
C VAL A 53 -28.10 4.89 2.68
N ALA A 54 -28.89 3.90 2.27
CA ALA A 54 -29.20 2.73 3.08
C ALA A 54 -28.24 1.58 2.75
N LEU A 55 -27.57 1.04 3.77
CA LEU A 55 -26.65 -0.09 3.67
C LEU A 55 -27.21 -1.30 4.45
N PRO A 56 -26.70 -2.53 4.19
CA PRO A 56 -27.08 -3.72 4.94
C PRO A 56 -26.89 -3.55 6.45
N GLY A 57 -27.73 -4.21 7.25
CA GLY A 57 -27.70 -4.10 8.72
C GLY A 57 -28.45 -2.89 9.28
N GLY A 58 -29.28 -2.22 8.48
CA GLY A 58 -30.08 -1.07 8.92
C GLY A 58 -29.30 0.23 9.05
N ILE A 59 -28.09 0.27 8.48
CA ILE A 59 -27.21 1.44 8.46
C ILE A 59 -27.79 2.48 7.50
N SER A 60 -27.91 3.71 7.97
CA SER A 60 -28.32 4.86 7.16
C SER A 60 -27.28 5.96 7.30
N ILE A 61 -26.76 6.43 6.17
CA ILE A 61 -25.78 7.53 6.13
C ILE A 61 -26.39 8.69 5.35
N PRO A 62 -26.65 9.83 6.02
CA PRO A 62 -27.24 10.98 5.35
C PRO A 62 -26.21 11.76 4.54
N ASN A 63 -26.70 12.59 3.61
CA ASN A 63 -25.90 13.61 2.91
C ASN A 63 -24.68 13.09 2.12
N VAL A 64 -24.76 11.89 1.54
CA VAL A 64 -23.70 11.33 0.68
C VAL A 64 -23.75 11.96 -0.71
N SER A 65 -22.60 12.36 -1.26
CA SER A 65 -22.52 12.89 -2.64
C SER A 65 -23.05 11.88 -3.66
N LYS A 66 -23.83 12.35 -4.65
CA LYS A 66 -24.32 11.48 -5.75
C LYS A 66 -23.21 10.86 -6.61
N LEU A 67 -21.99 11.40 -6.54
CA LEU A 67 -20.83 10.80 -7.20
C LEU A 67 -20.39 9.50 -6.52
N ILE A 68 -20.77 9.27 -5.27
CA ILE A 68 -20.46 8.04 -4.55
C ILE A 68 -21.63 7.07 -4.73
N LYS A 69 -21.36 5.91 -5.31
CA LYS A 69 -22.32 4.82 -5.54
C LYS A 69 -22.06 3.69 -4.56
N CYS A 70 -23.12 3.26 -3.89
CA CYS A 70 -23.08 2.15 -2.95
C CYS A 70 -23.81 0.94 -3.52
N TYR A 71 -23.20 -0.23 -3.41
CA TYR A 71 -23.73 -1.49 -3.92
C TYR A 71 -23.74 -2.53 -2.80
N GLN A 72 -24.75 -3.38 -2.79
CA GLN A 72 -24.75 -4.56 -1.93
C GLN A 72 -23.67 -5.54 -2.38
N GLY A 73 -22.92 -6.08 -1.42
CA GLY A 73 -21.87 -7.04 -1.67
C GLY A 73 -22.36 -8.48 -1.67
N LYS A 74 -21.43 -9.40 -1.88
CA LYS A 74 -21.64 -10.84 -1.77
C LYS A 74 -20.42 -11.51 -1.13
N GLY A 75 -20.64 -12.70 -0.57
CA GLY A 75 -19.57 -13.61 -0.15
C GLY A 75 -19.10 -14.49 -1.29
N THR A 76 -17.79 -14.66 -1.46
CA THR A 76 -17.21 -15.63 -2.39
C THR A 76 -16.02 -16.35 -1.76
N ARG A 77 -15.87 -17.64 -2.05
CA ARG A 77 -14.61 -18.37 -1.84
C ARG A 77 -13.69 -18.06 -3.02
N ASN A 78 -12.52 -17.53 -2.74
CA ASN A 78 -11.52 -17.25 -3.75
C ASN A 78 -10.28 -18.09 -3.47
N MET A 79 -9.90 -18.88 -4.46
CA MET A 79 -8.69 -19.69 -4.45
C MET A 79 -7.76 -19.21 -5.57
N CYS A 80 -6.47 -19.30 -5.32
CA CYS A 80 -5.43 -19.01 -6.30
C CYS A 80 -4.60 -20.27 -6.54
N ASP A 81 -4.24 -20.48 -7.80
CA ASP A 81 -3.24 -21.46 -8.19
C ASP A 81 -1.87 -21.13 -7.59
N VAL A 82 -0.98 -22.13 -7.59
CA VAL A 82 0.40 -21.97 -7.14
C VAL A 82 1.20 -21.26 -8.23
N ILE A 83 1.48 -19.98 -8.01
CA ILE A 83 2.11 -19.11 -9.01
C ILE A 83 3.36 -18.40 -8.47
N SER A 84 4.12 -17.76 -9.36
CA SER A 84 5.33 -17.04 -8.98
C SER A 84 5.05 -15.76 -8.17
N PHE A 85 6.08 -15.25 -7.48
CA PHE A 85 6.02 -13.98 -6.76
C PHE A 85 5.51 -12.83 -7.63
N GLN A 86 6.02 -12.70 -8.85
CA GLN A 86 5.65 -11.60 -9.75
C GLN A 86 4.18 -11.70 -10.19
N GLN A 87 3.73 -12.89 -10.58
CA GLN A 87 2.33 -13.10 -11.01
C GLN A 87 1.36 -12.84 -9.85
N MET A 88 1.71 -13.25 -8.63
CA MET A 88 0.89 -12.97 -7.44
C MET A 88 0.85 -11.47 -7.13
N SER A 89 1.98 -10.78 -7.20
CA SER A 89 2.06 -9.32 -7.02
C SER A 89 1.17 -8.59 -8.03
N GLU A 90 1.25 -8.95 -9.31
CA GLU A 90 0.41 -8.37 -10.38
C GLU A 90 -1.08 -8.66 -10.13
N ARG A 91 -1.44 -9.88 -9.69
CA ARG A 91 -2.82 -10.23 -9.33
C ARG A 91 -3.36 -9.35 -8.20
N PHE A 92 -2.57 -9.14 -7.14
CA PHE A 92 -2.95 -8.23 -6.05
C PHE A 92 -3.13 -6.80 -6.54
N ASN A 93 -2.24 -6.30 -7.40
CA ASN A 93 -2.37 -4.95 -7.96
C ASN A 93 -3.64 -4.80 -8.82
N HIS A 94 -3.98 -5.81 -9.62
CA HIS A 94 -5.21 -5.80 -10.40
C HIS A 94 -6.47 -5.77 -9.52
N GLU A 95 -6.46 -6.46 -8.38
CA GLU A 95 -7.55 -6.39 -7.41
C GLU A 95 -7.75 -4.96 -6.89
N LEU A 96 -6.67 -4.19 -6.79
CA LEU A 96 -6.65 -2.79 -6.36
C LEU A 96 -6.97 -1.79 -7.48
N SER A 97 -7.38 -2.26 -8.66
CA SER A 97 -7.56 -1.45 -9.88
C SER A 97 -6.28 -0.77 -10.39
N LEU A 98 -5.12 -1.35 -10.09
CA LEU A 98 -3.82 -0.83 -10.51
C LEU A 98 -3.23 -1.66 -11.64
N SER A 99 -2.46 -1.00 -12.51
CA SER A 99 -1.59 -1.63 -13.48
C SER A 99 -0.14 -1.52 -13.01
N GLY A 100 0.62 -2.62 -13.05
CA GLY A 100 2.05 -2.58 -12.72
C GLY A 100 2.54 -3.77 -11.91
N LYS A 101 3.86 -3.87 -11.83
CA LYS A 101 4.58 -5.02 -11.26
C LYS A 101 5.14 -4.78 -9.86
N ILE A 102 5.08 -3.54 -9.39
CA ILE A 102 5.62 -3.17 -8.08
C ILE A 102 4.68 -3.75 -7.00
N PRO A 103 5.19 -4.55 -6.05
CA PRO A 103 4.33 -5.14 -5.02
C PRO A 103 3.73 -4.07 -4.10
N SER A 104 2.41 -4.13 -3.90
CA SER A 104 1.68 -3.26 -2.97
C SER A 104 1.96 -3.60 -1.51
N GLY A 105 1.71 -2.66 -0.60
CA GLY A 105 1.81 -2.91 0.84
C GLY A 105 0.83 -3.98 1.32
N LEU A 106 -0.34 -4.10 0.69
CA LEU A 106 -1.29 -5.20 0.93
C LEU A 106 -0.65 -6.56 0.68
N PHE A 107 -0.03 -6.74 -0.49
CA PHE A 107 0.62 -8.00 -0.85
C PHE A 107 1.70 -8.35 0.17
N ASN A 108 2.50 -7.37 0.58
CA ASN A 108 3.52 -7.58 1.61
C ASN A 108 2.92 -8.01 2.96
N ALA A 109 1.83 -7.36 3.38
CA ALA A 109 1.18 -7.65 4.65
C ALA A 109 0.45 -9.01 4.67
N MET A 110 -0.04 -9.49 3.52
CA MET A 110 -0.70 -10.80 3.42
C MET A 110 0.28 -11.97 3.52
N PHE A 111 1.46 -11.84 2.92
CA PHE A 111 2.49 -12.89 2.86
C PHE A 111 3.65 -12.71 3.86
N ASP A 112 3.53 -11.76 4.79
CA ASP A 112 4.56 -11.40 5.77
C ASP A 112 5.92 -11.15 5.12
N PHE A 113 5.92 -10.31 4.07
CA PHE A 113 7.13 -9.85 3.41
C PHE A 113 7.71 -8.59 4.08
N SER A 114 9.02 -8.45 3.98
CA SER A 114 9.76 -7.32 4.56
C SER A 114 9.50 -6.00 3.84
N GLY A 115 9.06 -6.06 2.57
CA GLY A 115 8.85 -4.90 1.71
C GLY A 115 10.02 -4.63 0.76
N CYS A 116 11.17 -5.28 0.97
CA CYS A 116 12.29 -5.28 0.04
C CYS A 116 12.03 -6.27 -1.09
N SER A 117 11.28 -5.81 -2.10
CA SER A 117 10.76 -6.63 -3.21
C SER A 117 11.79 -7.58 -3.83
N HIS A 118 13.03 -7.13 -4.06
CA HIS A 118 14.07 -7.97 -4.66
C HIS A 118 14.49 -9.15 -3.77
N LYS A 119 14.69 -8.92 -2.46
CA LYS A 119 15.06 -10.00 -1.52
C LYS A 119 13.91 -10.98 -1.30
N ASP A 120 12.70 -10.44 -1.18
CA ASP A 120 11.48 -11.22 -0.99
C ASP A 120 11.19 -12.09 -2.23
N ALA A 121 11.42 -11.56 -3.44
CA ALA A 121 11.26 -12.30 -4.69
C ALA A 121 12.29 -13.43 -4.85
N VAL A 122 13.56 -13.17 -4.56
CA VAL A 122 14.64 -14.18 -4.70
C VAL A 122 14.48 -15.33 -3.70
N SER A 123 13.99 -15.04 -2.49
CA SER A 123 13.78 -16.07 -1.46
C SER A 123 12.50 -16.90 -1.64
N THR A 124 11.61 -16.49 -2.56
CA THR A 124 10.29 -17.10 -2.74
C THR A 124 10.21 -17.87 -4.06
N LYS A 125 9.88 -19.17 -3.98
CA LYS A 125 9.63 -20.01 -5.16
C LYS A 125 8.24 -19.77 -5.72
N THR A 126 7.23 -19.99 -4.89
CA THR A 126 5.81 -19.90 -5.27
C THR A 126 4.95 -19.40 -4.12
N LEU A 127 3.80 -18.85 -4.49
CA LEU A 127 2.78 -18.33 -3.59
C LEU A 127 1.42 -18.87 -3.98
N ALA A 128 0.56 -19.10 -2.99
CA ALA A 128 -0.84 -19.49 -3.18
C ALA A 128 -1.70 -19.00 -2.01
N PHE A 129 -3.01 -18.94 -2.22
CA PHE A 129 -3.96 -18.69 -1.14
C PHE A 129 -5.33 -19.28 -1.42
N ASP A 130 -6.07 -19.56 -0.36
CA ASP A 130 -7.49 -19.94 -0.40
C ASP A 130 -8.19 -19.29 0.79
N GLY A 131 -9.32 -18.64 0.54
CA GLY A 131 -10.04 -17.92 1.57
C GLY A 131 -11.47 -17.54 1.21
N ILE A 132 -12.21 -17.20 2.24
CA ILE A 132 -13.57 -16.68 2.14
C ILE A 132 -13.50 -15.16 2.25
N PHE A 133 -14.09 -14.47 1.28
CA PHE A 133 -14.17 -13.02 1.19
C PHE A 133 -15.63 -12.62 1.24
N ILE A 134 -16.02 -11.89 2.28
CA ILE A 134 -17.40 -11.45 2.52
C ILE A 134 -17.42 -9.95 2.32
N THR A 135 -17.99 -9.52 1.20
CA THR A 135 -18.28 -8.10 1.01
C THR A 135 -19.73 -7.88 1.40
N LEU A 136 -19.99 -7.03 2.38
CA LEU A 136 -21.33 -6.62 2.79
C LEU A 136 -21.85 -5.50 1.89
N TYR A 137 -21.01 -4.52 1.64
CA TYR A 137 -21.28 -3.44 0.71
C TYR A 137 -20.00 -2.92 0.06
N THR A 138 -20.16 -2.30 -1.09
CA THR A 138 -19.08 -1.66 -1.84
C THR A 138 -19.43 -0.19 -2.03
N VAL A 139 -18.50 0.69 -1.71
CA VAL A 139 -18.56 2.13 -1.96
C VAL A 139 -17.64 2.42 -3.13
N LEU A 140 -18.13 3.08 -4.17
CA LEU A 140 -17.35 3.40 -5.38
C LEU A 140 -17.61 4.84 -5.79
N LEU A 141 -16.55 5.54 -6.16
CA LEU A 141 -16.66 6.83 -6.81
C LEU A 141 -16.97 6.64 -8.30
N ASP A 142 -17.91 7.43 -8.81
CA ASP A 142 -18.14 7.56 -10.24
C ASP A 142 -16.94 8.26 -10.89
N LYS A 143 -16.34 7.60 -11.88
CA LYS A 143 -15.07 8.04 -12.48
C LYS A 143 -15.25 9.19 -13.49
N SER A 144 -16.47 9.68 -13.69
CA SER A 144 -16.75 10.79 -14.59
C SER A 144 -16.06 12.07 -14.09
N GLN A 145 -15.08 12.55 -14.86
CA GLN A 145 -14.35 13.82 -14.68
C GLN A 145 -13.90 14.14 -13.25
N MET A 146 -13.03 13.29 -12.69
CA MET A 146 -12.37 13.59 -11.41
C MET A 146 -11.35 14.72 -11.58
N VAL A 147 -11.51 15.81 -10.83
CA VAL A 147 -10.58 16.95 -10.82
C VAL A 147 -9.89 17.03 -9.48
N LEU A 148 -8.56 17.12 -9.49
CA LEU A 148 -7.77 17.31 -8.27
C LEU A 148 -7.93 18.74 -7.74
N CYS A 149 -8.08 18.90 -6.43
CA CYS A 149 -8.18 20.21 -5.79
C CYS A 149 -6.95 21.09 -6.07
N ASP A 150 -7.17 22.39 -6.23
CA ASP A 150 -6.12 23.35 -6.57
C ASP A 150 -4.96 23.43 -5.56
N HIS A 151 -5.22 23.22 -4.27
CA HIS A 151 -4.18 23.23 -3.25
C HIS A 151 -3.17 22.07 -3.47
N VAL A 152 -3.65 20.90 -3.89
CA VAL A 152 -2.79 19.75 -4.21
C VAL A 152 -1.96 20.02 -5.46
N LYS A 153 -2.57 20.58 -6.51
CA LYS A 153 -1.85 20.96 -7.74
C LYS A 153 -0.73 21.96 -7.45
N LYS A 154 -0.98 22.95 -6.58
CA LYS A 154 0.00 23.96 -6.16
C LYS A 154 1.13 23.38 -5.29
N ALA A 155 0.90 22.27 -4.60
CA ALA A 155 1.90 21.62 -3.77
C ALA A 155 2.91 20.77 -4.56
N VAL A 156 2.67 20.51 -5.86
CA VAL A 156 3.57 19.74 -6.72
C VAL A 156 4.89 20.50 -6.91
N PRO A 157 6.04 19.92 -6.54
CA PRO A 157 7.34 20.55 -6.73
C PRO A 157 7.65 20.77 -8.22
N SER A 158 8.19 21.94 -8.57
CA SER A 158 8.56 22.29 -9.95
C SER A 158 9.93 21.74 -10.38
N SER A 159 10.71 21.20 -9.45
CA SER A 159 12.01 20.60 -9.71
C SER A 159 12.27 19.39 -8.79
N TRP A 160 13.38 18.68 -8.99
CA TRP A 160 13.78 17.59 -8.11
C TRP A 160 14.28 18.13 -6.76
N GLU A 161 13.34 18.44 -5.87
CA GLU A 161 13.62 18.84 -4.49
C GLU A 161 13.25 17.70 -3.54
N PRO A 162 14.24 16.92 -3.03
CA PRO A 162 13.98 15.71 -2.24
C PRO A 162 13.08 15.93 -1.03
N VAL A 163 13.27 17.05 -0.30
CA VAL A 163 12.47 17.41 0.87
C VAL A 163 11.02 17.72 0.49
N ALA A 164 10.82 18.48 -0.60
CA ALA A 164 9.48 18.84 -1.07
C ALA A 164 8.71 17.62 -1.61
N LEU A 165 9.40 16.73 -2.34
CA LEU A 165 8.85 15.49 -2.85
C LEU A 165 8.48 14.52 -1.71
N ALA A 166 9.37 14.35 -0.73
CA ALA A 166 9.10 13.50 0.44
C ALA A 166 7.92 14.04 1.25
N ARG A 167 7.86 15.36 1.45
CA ARG A 167 6.73 16.03 2.11
C ARG A 167 5.43 15.82 1.34
N PHE A 168 5.42 15.98 0.02
CA PHE A 168 4.22 15.73 -0.80
C PHE A 168 3.69 14.31 -0.60
N ILE A 169 4.57 13.31 -0.69
CA ILE A 169 4.19 11.89 -0.51
C ILE A 169 3.68 11.64 0.92
N LYS A 170 4.28 12.29 1.92
CA LYS A 170 3.84 12.19 3.32
C LYS A 170 2.47 12.85 3.56
N THR A 171 2.15 13.96 2.87
CA THR A 171 0.95 14.77 3.09
C THR A 171 -0.26 14.38 2.24
N PHE A 172 -0.04 13.94 0.98
CA PHE A 172 -1.13 13.54 0.07
C PHE A 172 -1.14 12.05 -0.28
N GLY A 173 -0.09 11.31 0.09
CA GLY A 173 0.08 9.92 -0.28
C GLY A 173 0.57 9.74 -1.71
N THR A 174 0.39 8.53 -2.23
CA THR A 174 0.79 8.16 -3.60
C THR A 174 -0.39 7.95 -4.52
N HIS A 175 -1.54 7.57 -3.96
CA HIS A 175 -2.75 7.19 -4.66
C HIS A 175 -3.97 7.82 -4.02
N ILE A 176 -5.07 7.92 -4.76
CA ILE A 176 -6.37 8.37 -4.26
C ILE A 176 -7.30 7.16 -4.16
N ILE A 177 -8.04 7.06 -3.05
CA ILE A 177 -9.07 6.04 -2.86
C ILE A 177 -10.27 6.37 -3.74
N VAL A 178 -10.65 5.45 -4.63
CA VAL A 178 -11.85 5.59 -5.48
C VAL A 178 -12.87 4.48 -5.23
N GLY A 179 -12.55 3.54 -4.34
CA GLY A 179 -13.49 2.51 -3.93
C GLY A 179 -13.04 1.75 -2.71
N VAL A 180 -14.01 1.27 -1.94
CA VAL A 180 -13.81 0.47 -0.74
C VAL A 180 -14.83 -0.66 -0.70
N LYS A 181 -14.38 -1.88 -0.43
CA LYS A 181 -15.23 -3.05 -0.15
C LYS A 181 -15.17 -3.35 1.34
N MET A 182 -16.31 -3.25 2.02
CA MET A 182 -16.44 -3.44 3.46
C MET A 182 -17.05 -4.79 3.78
N GLY A 183 -16.55 -5.44 4.84
CA GLY A 183 -17.03 -6.73 5.32
C GLY A 183 -15.94 -7.48 6.08
N GLY A 184 -15.58 -8.68 5.64
CA GLY A 184 -14.55 -9.49 6.27
C GLY A 184 -13.89 -10.47 5.33
N LYS A 185 -12.69 -10.92 5.66
CA LYS A 185 -12.03 -12.02 4.96
C LYS A 185 -11.29 -12.93 5.93
N ASP A 186 -11.32 -14.22 5.63
CA ASP A 186 -10.59 -15.25 6.35
C ASP A 186 -9.83 -16.10 5.34
N VAL A 187 -8.51 -15.97 5.32
CA VAL A 187 -7.66 -16.44 4.22
C VAL A 187 -6.45 -17.20 4.77
N ILE A 188 -6.11 -18.30 4.09
CA ILE A 188 -4.90 -19.06 4.30
C ILE A 188 -3.94 -18.73 3.15
N TYR A 189 -2.81 -18.12 3.47
CA TYR A 189 -1.73 -17.84 2.55
C TYR A 189 -0.62 -18.87 2.71
N VAL A 190 -0.02 -19.28 1.59
CA VAL A 190 1.10 -20.22 1.58
C VAL A 190 2.27 -19.58 0.83
N LYS A 191 3.43 -19.61 1.46
CA LYS A 191 4.70 -19.16 0.90
C LYS A 191 5.68 -20.32 0.84
N GLN A 192 6.10 -20.68 -0.37
CA GLN A 192 7.13 -21.68 -0.61
C GLN A 192 8.49 -21.00 -0.82
N GLN A 193 9.50 -21.38 -0.05
CA GLN A 193 10.86 -20.87 -0.20
C GLN A 193 11.55 -21.43 -1.44
N HIS A 194 12.49 -20.68 -2.00
CA HIS A 194 13.25 -21.08 -3.20
C HIS A 194 13.96 -22.45 -3.02
N SER A 195 14.48 -22.76 -1.83
CA SER A 195 15.14 -24.03 -1.51
C SER A 195 14.22 -25.24 -1.59
N SER A 196 12.90 -25.05 -1.55
CA SER A 196 11.93 -26.13 -1.46
C SER A 196 11.97 -27.08 -2.66
N THR A 197 12.07 -28.38 -2.39
CA THR A 197 11.96 -29.44 -3.39
C THR A 197 10.52 -29.89 -3.64
N VAL A 198 9.57 -29.38 -2.85
CA VAL A 198 8.14 -29.74 -2.91
C VAL A 198 7.54 -29.30 -4.24
N GLN A 199 6.74 -30.17 -4.84
CA GLN A 199 6.10 -29.88 -6.13
C GLN A 199 4.90 -28.94 -5.94
N PRO A 200 4.60 -28.05 -6.90
CA PRO A 200 3.45 -27.15 -6.82
C PRO A 200 2.11 -27.87 -6.58
N THR A 201 1.95 -29.10 -7.10
CA THR A 201 0.76 -29.93 -6.89
C THR A 201 0.55 -30.33 -5.42
N ASP A 202 1.63 -30.60 -4.71
CA ASP A 202 1.59 -30.98 -3.30
C ASP A 202 1.27 -29.75 -2.43
N VAL A 203 1.85 -28.60 -2.79
CA VAL A 203 1.54 -27.30 -2.15
C VAL A 203 0.06 -26.99 -2.29
N TYR A 204 -0.47 -27.12 -3.51
CA TYR A 204 -1.89 -26.91 -3.80
C TYR A 204 -2.78 -27.87 -3.01
N THR A 205 -2.45 -29.17 -3.02
CA THR A 205 -3.23 -30.19 -2.31
C THR A 205 -3.24 -29.95 -0.81
N LYS A 206 -2.10 -29.55 -0.22
CA LYS A 206 -2.00 -29.17 1.19
C LYS A 206 -2.85 -27.95 1.52
N LEU A 207 -2.78 -26.89 0.70
CA LEU A 207 -3.59 -25.67 0.88
C LEU A 207 -5.08 -26.00 0.82
N LYS A 208 -5.51 -26.76 -0.19
CA LYS A 208 -6.91 -27.15 -0.35
C LYS A 208 -7.42 -27.93 0.86
N LYS A 209 -6.64 -28.91 1.35
CA LYS A 209 -7.01 -29.66 2.56
C LYS A 209 -7.18 -28.75 3.77
N LEU A 210 -6.24 -27.83 4.01
CA LEU A 210 -6.32 -26.88 5.13
C LEU A 210 -7.54 -25.95 5.01
N ALA A 211 -7.85 -25.49 3.79
CA ALA A 211 -8.99 -24.64 3.54
C ALA A 211 -10.32 -25.40 3.71
N ASP A 212 -10.41 -26.64 3.22
CA ASP A 212 -11.61 -27.47 3.38
C ASP A 212 -11.83 -27.85 4.86
N ASP A 213 -10.76 -28.17 5.59
CA ASP A 213 -10.83 -28.43 7.03
C ASP A 213 -11.32 -27.20 7.81
N LYS A 214 -10.94 -25.99 7.38
CA LYS A 214 -11.31 -24.74 8.05
C LYS A 214 -12.69 -24.21 7.66
N PHE A 215 -13.06 -24.31 6.39
CA PHE A 215 -14.24 -23.62 5.82
C PHE A 215 -15.43 -24.54 5.56
N LEU A 216 -15.24 -25.85 5.39
CA LEU A 216 -16.33 -26.80 5.06
C LEU A 216 -16.74 -27.68 6.23
N LYS A 217 -15.81 -28.07 7.11
CA LYS A 217 -16.16 -28.93 8.26
C LYS A 217 -16.86 -28.09 9.34
N ASN A 218 -18.15 -28.33 9.54
CA ASN A 218 -18.95 -27.82 10.67
C ASN A 218 -18.52 -28.44 12.02
N ASN A 219 -17.22 -28.46 12.33
CA ASN A 219 -16.75 -29.01 13.58
C ASN A 219 -16.61 -27.90 14.61
N GLU A 220 -17.39 -28.01 15.67
CA GLU A 220 -17.26 -27.29 16.94
C GLU A 220 -15.84 -27.41 17.55
N GLN A 221 -15.00 -28.32 17.01
CA GLN A 221 -13.58 -28.50 17.36
C GLN A 221 -12.57 -27.86 16.38
N SER A 222 -12.97 -27.08 15.36
CA SER A 222 -12.03 -26.39 14.43
C SER A 222 -11.28 -25.19 15.06
N ARG A 223 -10.94 -25.30 16.35
CA ARG A 223 -10.03 -24.36 17.00
C ARG A 223 -8.66 -24.57 16.37
N ILE A 224 -8.13 -23.53 15.73
CA ILE A 224 -6.72 -23.52 15.34
C ILE A 224 -5.92 -23.52 16.65
N ASN A 225 -5.56 -24.70 17.15
CA ASN A 225 -4.67 -24.78 18.30
C ASN A 225 -3.32 -24.20 17.87
N SER A 226 -2.76 -23.32 18.70
CA SER A 226 -1.41 -22.76 18.52
C SER A 226 -0.31 -23.83 18.40
N GLU A 227 -0.62 -25.09 18.73
CA GLU A 227 0.23 -26.26 18.53
C GLU A 227 0.15 -26.87 17.10
N GLU A 228 -0.98 -26.77 16.38
CA GLU A 228 -1.06 -27.18 14.96
C GLU A 228 -0.30 -26.21 14.03
N VAL A 229 -0.20 -24.94 14.43
CA VAL A 229 0.69 -23.94 13.79
C VAL A 229 2.16 -24.36 13.90
N LYS A 230 2.54 -25.11 14.95
CA LYS A 230 3.90 -25.65 15.13
C LYS A 230 4.11 -27.02 14.46
N LEU A 231 3.07 -27.86 14.35
CA LEU A 231 3.19 -29.21 13.81
C LEU A 231 3.30 -29.27 12.27
N ASN A 232 2.79 -28.26 11.55
CA ASN A 232 2.79 -28.22 10.08
C ASN A 232 4.15 -27.91 9.42
N ASN A 233 5.20 -27.74 10.23
CA ASN A 233 6.62 -27.57 9.83
C ASN A 233 7.30 -28.86 9.33
N GLN A 234 6.57 -29.95 9.07
CA GLN A 234 7.15 -31.14 8.44
C GLN A 234 7.74 -30.88 7.04
N MET A 235 7.44 -29.73 6.43
CA MET A 235 8.16 -29.19 5.27
C MET A 235 8.82 -27.89 5.68
N GLN A 236 10.11 -27.95 6.03
CA GLN A 236 10.89 -26.79 6.52
C GLN A 236 10.83 -25.57 5.58
N ASP A 237 10.54 -25.78 4.29
CA ASP A 237 10.55 -24.74 3.27
C ASP A 237 9.17 -24.12 2.93
N ILE A 238 8.09 -24.50 3.63
CA ILE A 238 6.74 -23.96 3.38
C ILE A 238 6.20 -23.25 4.62
N SER A 239 5.93 -21.95 4.50
CA SER A 239 5.27 -21.16 5.53
C SER A 239 3.76 -21.05 5.25
N ILE A 240 2.94 -21.37 6.25
CA ILE A 240 1.50 -21.19 6.21
C ILE A 240 1.14 -20.01 7.09
N ILE A 241 0.37 -19.07 6.53
CA ILE A 241 0.05 -17.80 7.17
C ILE A 241 -1.47 -17.67 7.18
N TYR A 242 -2.05 -17.55 8.36
CA TYR A 242 -3.48 -17.34 8.51
C TYR A 242 -3.75 -15.85 8.72
N LYS A 243 -4.60 -15.25 7.89
CA LYS A 243 -5.00 -13.84 8.00
C LYS A 243 -6.51 -13.74 8.04
N ARG A 244 -7.02 -13.13 9.11
CA ARG A 244 -8.42 -12.77 9.28
C ARG A 244 -8.55 -11.26 9.41
N ARG A 245 -9.55 -10.68 8.75
CA ARG A 245 -9.91 -9.24 8.82
C ARG A 245 -11.40 -9.05 8.85
N GLY A 246 -11.86 -8.02 9.54
CA GLY A 246 -13.28 -7.83 9.82
C GLY A 246 -13.82 -8.89 10.78
N GLY A 247 -14.93 -8.56 11.45
CA GLY A 247 -15.44 -9.31 12.58
C GLY A 247 -14.45 -9.36 13.75
N ARG A 248 -14.55 -10.40 14.57
CA ARG A 248 -13.56 -10.65 15.63
C ARG A 248 -12.29 -11.26 15.02
N GLU A 249 -11.19 -10.53 15.05
CA GLU A 249 -9.87 -10.97 14.54
C GLU A 249 -9.24 -12.15 15.33
N GLU A 250 -9.93 -12.71 16.32
CA GLU A 250 -9.45 -13.83 17.13
C GLU A 250 -9.36 -15.11 16.28
N MET A 251 -8.14 -15.59 16.04
CA MET A 251 -7.89 -16.78 15.20
C MET A 251 -8.41 -18.09 15.79
N ASN A 252 -8.61 -18.13 17.12
CA ASN A 252 -9.13 -19.30 17.82
C ASN A 252 -10.65 -19.45 17.64
N LEU A 253 -11.33 -18.41 17.14
CA LEU A 253 -12.77 -18.43 16.88
C LEU A 253 -13.06 -19.30 15.64
N PRO A 254 -13.96 -20.29 15.74
CA PRO A 254 -14.38 -21.09 14.59
C PRO A 254 -14.88 -20.22 13.44
N HIS A 255 -14.69 -20.68 12.20
CA HIS A 255 -15.08 -19.89 11.03
C HIS A 255 -16.58 -19.55 11.03
N ALA A 256 -17.45 -20.51 11.38
CA ALA A 256 -18.90 -20.32 11.42
C ALA A 256 -19.32 -19.23 12.42
N GLU A 257 -18.68 -19.16 13.60
CA GLU A 257 -18.94 -18.10 14.57
C GLU A 257 -18.39 -16.76 14.08
N TRP A 258 -17.22 -16.76 13.44
CA TRP A 258 -16.65 -15.54 12.86
C TRP A 258 -17.57 -14.91 11.82
N LEU A 259 -18.24 -15.70 10.96
CA LEU A 259 -19.19 -15.20 9.96
C LEU A 259 -20.25 -14.27 10.58
N GLN A 260 -20.80 -14.66 11.74
CA GLN A 260 -21.83 -13.88 12.45
C GLN A 260 -21.28 -12.56 13.03
N THR A 261 -19.97 -12.45 13.21
CA THR A 261 -19.34 -11.24 13.75
C THR A 261 -19.02 -10.19 12.70
N VAL A 262 -18.98 -10.57 11.41
CA VAL A 262 -18.59 -9.68 10.31
C VAL A 262 -19.60 -8.54 10.13
N ASP A 263 -20.89 -8.81 10.30
CA ASP A 263 -21.94 -7.79 10.20
C ASP A 263 -21.84 -6.74 11.31
N VAL A 264 -21.32 -7.12 12.48
CA VAL A 264 -21.23 -6.23 13.64
C VAL A 264 -19.98 -5.33 13.58
N HIS A 265 -18.87 -5.88 13.08
CA HIS A 265 -17.57 -5.17 13.02
C HIS A 265 -16.93 -5.31 11.62
N PRO A 266 -17.52 -4.74 10.56
CA PRO A 266 -16.95 -4.81 9.22
C PRO A 266 -15.62 -4.05 9.14
N GLU A 267 -14.67 -4.60 8.39
CA GLU A 267 -13.41 -3.94 8.02
C GLU A 267 -13.21 -4.02 6.50
N VAL A 268 -12.20 -3.31 6.00
CA VAL A 268 -11.84 -3.31 4.59
C VAL A 268 -11.38 -4.69 4.13
N VAL A 269 -12.12 -5.23 3.15
CA VAL A 269 -11.74 -6.44 2.42
C VAL A 269 -10.74 -6.10 1.32
N SER A 270 -11.03 -5.04 0.57
CA SER A 270 -10.27 -4.57 -0.58
C SER A 270 -10.57 -3.08 -0.86
N MET A 271 -9.68 -2.39 -1.56
CA MET A 271 -9.82 -0.98 -1.98
C MET A 271 -9.46 -0.83 -3.46
N SER A 272 -10.00 0.18 -4.11
CA SER A 272 -9.66 0.56 -5.47
C SER A 272 -8.97 1.93 -5.47
N PHE A 273 -7.92 2.06 -6.27
CA PHE A 273 -7.09 3.27 -6.30
C PHE A 273 -6.89 3.81 -7.70
N ILE A 274 -6.53 5.09 -7.77
CA ILE A 274 -5.87 5.70 -8.94
C ILE A 274 -4.59 6.41 -8.50
N PRO A 275 -3.51 6.40 -9.29
CA PRO A 275 -2.31 7.17 -8.97
C PRO A 275 -2.64 8.67 -8.89
N ILE A 276 -2.15 9.39 -7.88
CA ILE A 276 -2.40 10.83 -7.78
C ILE A 276 -1.86 11.59 -9.01
N THR A 277 -0.78 11.08 -9.58
CA THR A 277 -0.13 11.61 -10.79
C THR A 277 -1.00 11.49 -12.05
N SER A 278 -1.98 10.59 -12.09
CA SER A 278 -2.88 10.49 -13.25
C SER A 278 -3.83 11.69 -13.36
N LEU A 279 -4.05 12.43 -12.26
CA LEU A 279 -4.88 13.64 -12.23
C LEU A 279 -4.06 14.93 -12.36
N LEU A 280 -2.74 14.84 -12.53
CA LEU A 280 -1.83 15.99 -12.70
C LEU A 280 -1.53 16.29 -14.17
N SER A 281 -2.33 15.77 -15.11
CA SER A 281 -2.18 16.07 -16.54
C SER A 281 -2.27 17.58 -16.79
N GLY A 282 -1.24 18.15 -17.42
CA GLY A 282 -1.16 19.59 -17.68
C GLY A 282 -0.47 20.41 -16.57
N VAL A 283 -0.14 19.80 -15.42
CA VAL A 283 0.72 20.44 -14.41
C VAL A 283 2.18 20.30 -14.85
N PRO A 284 2.92 21.41 -15.09
CA PRO A 284 4.31 21.35 -15.50
C PRO A 284 5.17 20.57 -14.51
N MET A 285 6.15 19.82 -15.00
CA MET A 285 7.18 19.13 -14.20
C MET A 285 6.68 18.06 -13.21
N SER A 286 5.41 17.63 -13.33
CA SER A 286 4.82 16.52 -12.55
C SER A 286 5.55 15.17 -12.73
N GLY A 287 6.38 15.05 -13.77
CA GLY A 287 7.24 13.88 -14.00
C GLY A 287 8.23 13.60 -12.87
N PHE A 288 8.75 14.63 -12.17
CA PHE A 288 9.62 14.41 -11.02
C PHE A 288 8.89 13.75 -9.85
N LEU A 289 7.65 14.18 -9.58
CA LEU A 289 6.81 13.57 -8.57
C LEU A 289 6.49 12.12 -8.92
N ASN A 290 6.14 11.83 -10.18
CA ASN A 290 5.89 10.47 -10.63
C ASN A 290 7.12 9.57 -10.42
N HIS A 291 8.30 10.06 -10.80
CA HIS A 291 9.54 9.32 -10.60
C HIS A 291 9.86 9.08 -9.12
N ALA A 292 9.66 10.09 -8.26
CA ALA A 292 9.87 9.95 -6.82
C ALA A 292 8.90 8.94 -6.19
N ILE A 293 7.63 8.94 -6.60
CA ILE A 293 6.63 7.95 -6.16
C ILE A 293 7.01 6.54 -6.60
N ASP A 294 7.44 6.35 -7.85
CA ASP A 294 7.88 5.04 -8.35
C ASP A 294 9.07 4.49 -7.55
N LEU A 295 10.06 5.35 -7.29
CA LEU A 295 11.22 5.00 -6.46
C LEU A 295 10.78 4.65 -5.03
N TYR A 296 9.90 5.46 -4.44
CA TYR A 296 9.36 5.20 -3.11
C TYR A 296 8.61 3.88 -3.04
N LEU A 297 7.71 3.58 -3.99
CA LEU A 297 6.95 2.33 -3.98
C LEU A 297 7.83 1.10 -4.28
N ARG A 298 8.88 1.26 -5.08
CA ARG A 298 9.80 0.17 -5.42
C ARG A 298 10.70 -0.23 -4.26
N TYR A 299 11.26 0.75 -3.54
CA TYR A 299 12.26 0.53 -2.50
C TYR A 299 11.70 0.62 -1.08
N LYS A 300 10.56 1.28 -0.89
CA LYS A 300 9.85 1.47 0.39
C LYS A 300 10.76 1.89 1.55
N PRO A 301 11.61 2.93 1.39
CA PRO A 301 12.35 3.48 2.53
C PRO A 301 11.37 4.00 3.60
N SER A 302 11.86 4.23 4.81
CA SER A 302 11.08 4.92 5.84
C SER A 302 10.66 6.31 5.32
N LEU A 303 9.47 6.78 5.69
CA LEU A 303 8.99 8.11 5.27
C LEU A 303 9.86 9.23 5.85
N GLU A 304 10.46 9.01 7.02
CA GLU A 304 11.36 9.97 7.68
C GLU A 304 12.65 10.18 6.87
N GLU A 305 13.19 9.12 6.29
CA GLU A 305 14.45 9.15 5.52
C GLU A 305 14.23 9.28 4.01
N LEU A 306 12.97 9.37 3.55
CA LEU A 306 12.65 9.43 2.12
C LEU A 306 13.37 10.60 1.43
N HIS A 307 13.49 11.75 2.09
CA HIS A 307 14.21 12.89 1.55
C HIS A 307 15.70 12.59 1.32
N LEU A 308 16.37 11.91 2.27
CA LEU A 308 17.76 11.46 2.11
C LEU A 308 17.85 10.46 0.97
N PHE A 309 16.94 9.48 0.92
CA PHE A 309 16.93 8.50 -0.15
C PHE A 309 16.83 9.15 -1.54
N LEU A 310 15.91 10.10 -1.72
CA LEU A 310 15.69 10.85 -2.96
C LEU A 310 16.87 11.77 -3.32
N GLU A 311 17.58 12.29 -2.33
CA GLU A 311 18.74 13.16 -2.52
C GLU A 311 19.90 12.48 -3.27
N PHE A 312 20.03 11.16 -3.15
CA PHE A 312 21.08 10.37 -3.79
C PHE A 312 20.62 9.62 -5.06
N GLN A 313 19.40 9.87 -5.57
CA GLN A 313 18.91 9.19 -6.79
C GLN A 313 19.36 9.86 -8.09
N LEU A 314 19.68 11.16 -8.07
CA LEU A 314 20.20 11.83 -9.25
C LEU A 314 21.71 11.64 -9.37
N PRO A 315 22.24 11.40 -10.58
CA PRO A 315 23.67 11.41 -10.83
C PRO A 315 24.28 12.74 -10.35
N ARG A 316 25.18 12.68 -9.38
CA ARG A 316 25.97 13.83 -8.96
C ARG A 316 27.25 13.86 -9.78
N GLU A 317 27.50 15.00 -10.44
CA GLU A 317 28.84 15.29 -10.96
C GLU A 317 29.78 15.45 -9.76
N TRP A 318 30.58 14.43 -9.50
CA TRP A 318 31.53 14.38 -8.38
C TRP A 318 32.87 15.07 -8.71
N ALA A 319 33.03 15.54 -9.93
CA ALA A 319 34.12 16.38 -10.37
C ALA A 319 33.59 17.45 -11.34
N PRO A 320 34.20 18.66 -11.37
CA PRO A 320 33.84 19.67 -12.35
C PRO A 320 33.96 19.10 -13.76
N VAL A 321 32.86 19.08 -14.51
CA VAL A 321 32.92 18.79 -15.94
C VAL A 321 33.58 19.99 -16.60
N PHE A 322 34.77 19.78 -17.19
CA PHE A 322 35.43 20.76 -18.04
C PHE A 322 34.53 21.02 -19.26
N LYS A 323 33.58 21.95 -19.13
CA LYS A 323 32.88 22.53 -20.27
C LYS A 323 33.80 23.59 -20.84
N GLU A 324 34.26 23.39 -22.06
CA GLU A 324 35.02 24.40 -22.81
C GLU A 324 34.18 25.70 -22.85
N PHE A 325 34.72 26.74 -22.19
CA PHE A 325 34.25 28.12 -22.12
C PHE A 325 33.01 28.47 -21.26
N PRO A 326 33.20 29.06 -20.06
CA PRO A 326 32.16 29.83 -19.39
C PRO A 326 32.22 31.31 -19.82
N ARG A 327 31.37 31.73 -20.77
CA ARG A 327 31.00 33.15 -20.93
C ARG A 327 29.78 33.45 -20.06
N GLY A 328 30.01 33.66 -18.77
CA GLY A 328 28.99 34.08 -17.81
C GLY A 328 29.62 34.47 -16.48
N LEU A 329 29.14 35.56 -15.87
CA LEU A 329 29.65 36.14 -14.63
C LEU A 329 29.68 35.09 -13.50
N GLN A 330 30.86 34.57 -13.19
CA GLN A 330 31.07 33.73 -12.03
C GLN A 330 30.98 34.57 -10.76
N HIS A 331 30.10 34.16 -9.85
CA HIS A 331 30.20 34.53 -8.45
C HIS A 331 31.59 34.08 -7.96
N LYS A 332 32.48 35.01 -7.64
CA LYS A 332 33.82 34.71 -7.09
C LYS A 332 33.64 33.92 -5.79
N ARG A 333 33.75 32.59 -5.85
CA ARG A 333 34.00 31.77 -4.68
C ARG A 333 35.49 31.93 -4.38
N GLN A 334 35.82 32.62 -3.29
CA GLN A 334 37.21 32.77 -2.86
C GLN A 334 37.83 31.38 -2.72
N SER A 335 38.84 31.11 -3.54
CA SER A 335 39.68 29.91 -3.46
C SER A 335 40.49 29.98 -2.17
N ASN A 336 40.09 29.22 -1.16
CA ASN A 336 40.93 29.01 0.02
C ASN A 336 41.69 27.70 -0.19
N SER A 337 42.98 27.79 -0.49
CA SER A 337 43.90 26.65 -0.70
C SER A 337 44.39 25.99 0.59
N PHE A 338 43.65 26.16 1.69
CA PHE A 338 44.01 25.59 2.98
C PHE A 338 42.81 24.96 3.69
N LEU A 339 43.07 23.82 4.36
CA LEU A 339 42.14 23.16 5.27
C LEU A 339 42.57 23.45 6.71
N GLN A 340 41.59 23.80 7.57
CA GLN A 340 41.81 24.02 8.99
C GLN A 340 41.15 22.89 9.79
N PHE A 341 41.95 22.10 10.51
CA PHE A 341 41.46 20.89 11.20
C PHE A 341 40.74 21.20 12.53
N LYS A 342 40.98 22.37 13.13
CA LYS A 342 40.34 22.86 14.37
C LYS A 342 40.23 24.39 14.30
N PHE A 343 39.26 25.00 15.00
CA PHE A 343 38.99 26.44 14.97
C PHE A 343 40.23 27.34 15.20
N LEU A 344 41.24 26.86 15.94
CA LEU A 344 42.54 27.51 16.14
C LEU A 344 43.74 26.58 15.83
N GLY A 345 43.52 25.55 15.01
CA GLY A 345 44.54 24.55 14.65
C GLY A 345 45.42 24.96 13.47
N PRO A 346 46.53 24.22 13.25
CA PRO A 346 47.41 24.43 12.11
C PRO A 346 46.66 24.27 10.78
N LYS A 347 47.03 25.11 9.81
CA LYS A 347 46.47 25.11 8.45
C LYS A 347 47.30 24.20 7.55
N LEU A 348 46.66 23.24 6.89
CA LEU A 348 47.28 22.41 5.86
C LEU A 348 47.06 23.08 4.51
N TYR A 349 48.16 23.49 3.87
CA TYR A 349 48.14 24.10 2.55
C TYR A 349 48.28 23.02 1.48
N ILE A 350 47.35 22.99 0.52
CA ILE A 350 47.38 22.03 -0.59
C ILE A 350 48.07 22.72 -1.76
N ASN A 351 49.14 22.12 -2.29
CA ASN A 351 49.80 22.61 -3.48
C ASN A 351 48.91 22.33 -4.71
N THR A 352 48.46 23.37 -5.38
CA THR A 352 47.57 23.29 -6.55
C THR A 352 48.32 23.28 -7.88
N ILE A 353 49.65 23.18 -7.86
CA ILE A 353 50.48 23.10 -9.07
C ILE A 353 50.55 21.63 -9.51
N PRO A 354 50.04 21.28 -10.71
CA PRO A 354 50.16 19.92 -11.24
C PRO A 354 51.64 19.60 -11.53
N VAL A 355 52.07 18.39 -11.15
CA VAL A 355 53.38 17.81 -11.52
C VAL A 355 53.27 17.16 -12.89
#